data_AF-A0A3D4HYM6-F1
#
_entry.id   AF-A0A3D4HYM6-F1
#
_cell.length_a   1.000
_cell.length_b   1.000
_cell.length_c   1.000
_cell.angle_alpha   90.00
_cell.angle_beta   90.00
_cell.angle_gamma   90.00
#
_symmetry.space_group_name_H-M   'P 1'
#
loop_
_entity.id
_entity.type
_entity.pdbx_description
1 polymer ?
#
loop_
_entity_poly.entity_id
_entity_poly.type
_entity_poly.pdbx_seq_one_letter_code
_entity_poly.pdbx_strand_id
1 'polypeptide(L)'
;MEHPTKYNFARDGFIYLLSYATLVITSVSVNFLAKALVNRWIPDAVSNEFLAMDSAIIGFLAAAVIALPVFIYLSYLANKMLGAKTMRADSGVRHWLIYITLVVVILIIIWQLAVLFFSFLNGTLILQFGVHTLITLIIAGLILWYQWWHLKFFAGEPKKLGVGFKVFEWTALAVIIAIISWTFTTIASPAEQRAKNLDKTRVERLTYIRDAVQSFYGFDKISGHLRLPQSLAELEKDARVYLPGDGLVDPVTKEQFAYRVINKTTYELCAAFDTEFKEASTNAVPAPESVPDSRMKMFYHGIGTKCFELKVG
;
A
#
# COMPACT_ATOMS: atom_id res chain seq x y z
N MET A 1 -28.33 -47.66 -16.46
CA MET A 1 -27.57 -47.71 -15.19
C MET A 1 -27.02 -46.32 -14.94
N GLU A 2 -27.74 -45.49 -14.19
CA GLU A 2 -27.23 -44.17 -13.79
C GLU A 2 -26.20 -44.39 -12.69
N HIS A 3 -24.94 -44.06 -12.95
CA HIS A 3 -23.93 -44.01 -11.89
C HIS A 3 -24.38 -42.95 -10.88
N PRO A 4 -24.54 -43.27 -9.58
CA PRO A 4 -24.81 -42.26 -8.59
C PRO A 4 -23.62 -41.30 -8.56
N THR A 5 -23.81 -40.07 -9.03
CA THR A 5 -22.82 -39.01 -8.93
C THR A 5 -22.55 -38.77 -7.45
N LYS A 6 -21.43 -39.30 -6.96
CA LYS A 6 -20.98 -39.12 -5.58
C LYS A 6 -20.59 -37.65 -5.40
N TYR A 7 -21.50 -36.86 -4.87
CA TYR A 7 -21.24 -35.46 -4.54
C TYR A 7 -20.17 -35.37 -3.46
N ASN A 8 -19.16 -34.52 -3.67
CA ASN A 8 -18.12 -34.25 -2.68
C ASN A 8 -18.37 -32.88 -2.04
N PHE A 9 -19.14 -32.90 -0.95
CA PHE A 9 -19.54 -31.69 -0.22
C PHE A 9 -18.34 -30.88 0.28
N ALA A 10 -17.23 -31.53 0.64
CA ALA A 10 -16.02 -30.85 1.09
C ALA A 10 -15.34 -30.08 -0.04
N ARG A 11 -15.19 -30.70 -1.22
CA ARG A 11 -14.64 -30.05 -2.42
C ARG A 11 -15.51 -28.88 -2.87
N ASP A 12 -16.82 -29.09 -2.92
CA ASP A 12 -17.76 -28.08 -3.39
C ASP A 12 -17.79 -26.89 -2.41
N GLY A 13 -17.79 -27.16 -1.10
CA GLY A 13 -17.67 -26.12 -0.07
C GLY A 13 -16.36 -25.35 -0.13
N PHE A 14 -15.23 -26.03 -0.40
CA PHE A 14 -13.92 -25.39 -0.56
C PHE A 14 -13.88 -24.43 -1.75
N ILE A 15 -14.41 -24.84 -2.92
CA ILE A 15 -14.47 -23.99 -4.12
C ILE A 15 -15.27 -22.71 -3.84
N TYR A 16 -16.45 -22.84 -3.21
CA TYR A 16 -17.26 -21.67 -2.86
C TYR A 16 -16.57 -20.78 -1.82
N LEU A 17 -16.03 -21.37 -0.75
CA LEU A 17 -15.36 -20.59 0.30
C LEU A 17 -14.19 -19.79 -0.29
N LEU A 18 -13.38 -20.42 -1.13
CA LEU A 18 -12.23 -19.77 -1.77
C LEU A 18 -12.67 -18.72 -2.80
N SER A 19 -13.75 -18.96 -3.55
CA SER A 19 -14.28 -17.94 -4.47
C SER A 19 -14.81 -16.71 -3.73
N TYR A 20 -15.52 -16.91 -2.61
CA TYR A 20 -16.01 -15.80 -1.79
C TYR A 20 -14.88 -15.05 -1.09
N ALA A 21 -13.86 -15.76 -0.59
CA ALA A 21 -12.68 -15.14 0.01
C ALA A 21 -11.91 -14.28 -1.01
N THR A 22 -11.67 -14.80 -2.21
CA THR A 22 -10.97 -14.06 -3.27
C THR A 22 -11.78 -12.88 -3.81
N LEU A 23 -13.11 -12.99 -3.83
CA LEU A 23 -14.01 -11.87 -4.11
C LEU A 23 -13.87 -10.76 -3.07
N VAL A 24 -13.88 -11.10 -1.78
CA VAL A 24 -13.70 -10.12 -0.69
C VAL A 24 -12.35 -9.43 -0.79
N ILE A 25 -11.27 -10.18 -0.99
CA ILE A 25 -9.91 -9.62 -1.16
C ILE A 25 -9.86 -8.67 -2.35
N THR A 26 -10.43 -9.07 -3.50
CA THR A 26 -10.48 -8.23 -4.69
C THR A 26 -11.29 -6.95 -4.44
N SER A 27 -12.47 -7.07 -3.83
CA SER A 27 -13.34 -5.93 -3.53
C SER A 27 -12.69 -4.94 -2.58
N VAL A 28 -12.05 -5.43 -1.51
CA VAL A 28 -11.35 -4.58 -0.55
C VAL A 28 -10.19 -3.87 -1.25
N SER A 29 -9.38 -4.60 -2.01
CA SER A 29 -8.24 -4.04 -2.73
C SER A 29 -8.67 -2.95 -3.71
N VAL A 30 -9.70 -3.21 -4.52
CA VAL A 30 -10.23 -2.22 -5.49
C VAL A 30 -10.79 -0.98 -4.78
N ASN A 31 -11.48 -1.16 -3.64
CA ASN A 31 -11.95 -0.04 -2.84
C ASN A 31 -10.80 0.83 -2.32
N PHE A 32 -9.73 0.21 -1.82
CA PHE A 32 -8.52 0.92 -1.39
C PHE A 32 -7.83 1.64 -2.55
N LEU A 33 -7.64 0.98 -3.69
CA LEU A 33 -7.03 1.56 -4.87
C LEU A 33 -7.84 2.75 -5.42
N ALA A 34 -9.17 2.62 -5.51
CA ALA A 34 -10.03 3.71 -5.97
C ALA A 34 -9.91 4.96 -5.07
N LYS A 35 -9.86 4.77 -3.75
CA LYS A 35 -9.65 5.87 -2.79
C LYS A 35 -8.25 6.47 -2.91
N ALA A 36 -7.21 5.64 -3.05
CA ALA A 36 -5.84 6.11 -3.26
C ALA A 36 -5.71 6.97 -4.52
N LEU A 37 -6.38 6.58 -5.62
CA LEU A 37 -6.45 7.39 -6.82
C LEU A 37 -7.15 8.73 -6.58
N VAL A 38 -8.29 8.75 -5.88
CA VAL A 38 -8.99 10.00 -5.53
C VAL A 38 -8.12 10.94 -4.70
N ASN A 39 -7.40 10.44 -3.71
CA ASN A 39 -6.49 11.25 -2.88
C ASN A 39 -5.43 11.98 -3.70
N ARG A 40 -5.03 11.40 -4.84
CA ARG A 40 -4.03 12.00 -5.72
C ARG A 40 -4.57 13.23 -6.45
N TRP A 41 -5.86 13.25 -6.80
CA TRP A 41 -6.51 14.36 -7.50
C TRP A 41 -7.08 15.41 -6.55
N ILE A 42 -7.46 15.00 -5.35
CA ILE A 42 -8.04 15.85 -4.30
C ILE A 42 -7.21 15.69 -3.02
N PRO A 43 -6.04 16.34 -2.92
CA PRO A 43 -5.24 16.34 -1.70
C PRO A 43 -5.94 17.19 -0.63
N ASP A 44 -6.16 16.62 0.56
CA ASP A 44 -6.66 17.32 1.75
C ASP A 44 -5.52 17.57 2.74
N ALA A 45 -5.64 18.66 3.49
CA ALA A 45 -4.77 19.03 4.59
C ALA A 45 -4.74 17.96 5.71
N VAL A 46 -5.82 17.18 5.83
CA VAL A 46 -5.97 16.08 6.80
C VAL A 46 -6.09 14.75 6.05
N SER A 47 -5.05 14.38 5.29
CA SER A 47 -5.05 13.14 4.49
C SER A 47 -4.96 11.88 5.36
N ASN A 48 -5.71 10.83 5.01
CA ASN A 48 -5.54 9.49 5.60
C ASN A 48 -4.16 8.91 5.27
N GLU A 49 -3.31 8.80 6.28
CA GLU A 49 -1.92 8.32 6.21
C GLU A 49 -1.74 7.06 5.37
N PHE A 50 -2.55 6.06 5.68
CA PHE A 50 -2.50 4.73 5.08
C PHE A 50 -2.79 4.70 3.57
N LEU A 51 -3.56 5.66 3.06
CA LEU A 51 -3.93 5.74 1.65
C LEU A 51 -2.94 6.55 0.80
N ALA A 52 -1.96 7.20 1.44
CA ALA A 52 -0.90 7.96 0.79
C ALA A 52 0.44 7.20 0.77
N MET A 53 0.53 6.06 1.45
CA MET A 53 1.69 5.17 1.49
C MET A 53 1.82 4.37 0.19
N ASP A 54 2.88 4.62 -0.58
CA ASP A 54 3.19 3.86 -1.80
C ASP A 54 3.27 2.36 -1.49
N SER A 55 3.81 1.98 -0.33
CA SER A 55 3.93 0.58 0.11
C SER A 55 2.56 -0.11 0.25
N ALA A 56 1.58 0.58 0.84
CA ALA A 56 0.23 0.09 1.00
C ALA A 56 -0.48 -0.05 -0.35
N ILE A 57 -0.37 0.95 -1.23
CA ILE A 57 -0.97 0.92 -2.56
C ILE A 57 -0.39 -0.25 -3.38
N ILE A 58 0.93 -0.47 -3.34
CA ILE A 58 1.59 -1.61 -3.98
C ILE A 58 1.05 -2.94 -3.41
N GLY A 59 0.85 -3.04 -2.10
CA GLY A 59 0.27 -4.22 -1.46
C GLY A 59 -1.14 -4.55 -1.94
N PHE A 60 -2.03 -3.55 -2.00
CA PHE A 60 -3.39 -3.75 -2.53
C PHE A 60 -3.41 -4.01 -4.02
N LEU A 61 -2.50 -3.40 -4.79
CA LEU A 61 -2.35 -3.70 -6.21
C LEU A 61 -1.96 -5.16 -6.43
N ALA A 62 -0.97 -5.67 -5.69
CA ALA A 62 -0.57 -7.07 -5.74
C ALA A 62 -1.71 -8.02 -5.36
N ALA A 63 -2.45 -7.69 -4.29
CA ALA A 63 -3.60 -8.46 -3.86
C ALA A 63 -4.70 -8.51 -4.93
N ALA A 64 -5.02 -7.37 -5.57
CA ALA A 64 -6.01 -7.31 -6.64
C ALA A 64 -5.60 -8.11 -7.88
N VAL A 65 -4.33 -7.97 -8.32
CA VAL A 65 -3.78 -8.66 -9.51
C VAL A 65 -3.77 -10.18 -9.33
N ILE A 66 -3.58 -10.69 -8.11
CA ILE A 66 -3.56 -12.13 -7.82
C ILE A 66 -4.98 -12.65 -7.52
N ALA A 67 -5.76 -11.96 -6.69
CA ALA A 67 -7.06 -12.45 -6.24
C ALA A 67 -8.12 -12.45 -7.37
N LEU A 68 -8.08 -11.46 -8.28
CA LEU A 68 -9.03 -11.35 -9.39
C LEU A 68 -9.01 -12.56 -10.34
N PRO A 69 -7.87 -12.98 -10.93
CA PRO A 69 -7.84 -14.13 -11.83
C PRO A 69 -8.21 -15.44 -11.12
N VAL A 70 -7.84 -15.58 -9.84
CA VAL A 70 -8.24 -16.75 -9.04
C VAL A 70 -9.76 -16.78 -8.85
N PHE A 71 -10.38 -15.64 -8.53
CA PHE A 71 -11.83 -15.53 -8.42
C PHE A 71 -12.54 -15.91 -9.72
N ILE A 72 -12.06 -15.38 -10.86
CA ILE A 72 -12.64 -15.69 -12.19
C ILE A 72 -12.52 -17.19 -12.49
N TYR A 73 -11.35 -17.79 -12.24
CA TYR A 73 -11.11 -19.21 -12.46
C TYR A 73 -12.02 -20.10 -11.61
N LEU A 74 -12.13 -19.81 -10.31
CA LEU A 74 -13.00 -20.57 -9.40
C LEU A 74 -14.48 -20.41 -9.76
N SER A 75 -14.90 -19.21 -10.17
CA SER A 75 -16.27 -18.95 -10.61
C SER A 75 -16.58 -19.71 -11.92
N TYR A 76 -15.63 -19.74 -12.86
CA TYR A 76 -15.74 -20.54 -14.08
C TYR A 76 -15.83 -22.04 -13.75
N LEU A 77 -14.98 -22.54 -12.85
CA LEU A 77 -14.97 -23.94 -12.42
C LEU A 77 -16.28 -24.34 -11.76
N ALA A 78 -16.81 -23.51 -10.85
CA ALA A 78 -18.10 -23.72 -10.20
C ALA A 78 -19.23 -23.77 -11.23
N ASN A 79 -19.30 -22.80 -12.14
CA ASN A 79 -20.32 -22.76 -13.20
C ASN A 79 -20.25 -23.98 -14.14
N LYS A 80 -19.04 -24.43 -14.48
CA LYS A 80 -18.83 -25.64 -15.30
C LYS A 80 -19.29 -26.91 -14.56
N MET A 81 -18.98 -27.04 -13.27
CA MET A 81 -19.39 -28.18 -12.45
C MET A 81 -20.91 -28.24 -12.24
N LEU A 82 -21.55 -27.09 -12.06
CA LEU A 82 -23.01 -26.95 -12.00
C LEU A 82 -23.67 -27.34 -13.32
N GLY A 83 -23.15 -26.86 -14.45
CA GLY A 83 -23.64 -27.22 -15.78
C GLY A 83 -23.49 -28.72 -16.11
N ALA A 84 -22.42 -29.35 -15.60
CA ALA A 84 -22.17 -30.78 -15.73
C ALA A 84 -22.96 -31.65 -14.73
N LYS A 85 -23.82 -31.08 -13.88
CA LYS A 85 -24.56 -31.75 -12.78
C LYS A 85 -23.66 -32.49 -11.76
N THR A 86 -22.37 -32.20 -11.75
CA THR A 86 -21.39 -32.80 -10.81
C THR A 86 -21.33 -32.11 -9.44
N MET A 87 -22.01 -30.96 -9.32
CA MET A 87 -22.12 -30.15 -8.11
C MET A 87 -23.60 -29.83 -7.87
N ARG A 88 -24.07 -29.95 -6.62
CA ARG A 88 -25.45 -29.57 -6.27
C ARG A 88 -25.57 -28.04 -6.25
N ALA A 89 -26.54 -27.52 -7.00
CA ALA A 89 -26.87 -26.09 -7.03
C ALA A 89 -27.38 -25.57 -5.67
N ASP A 90 -28.06 -26.44 -4.92
CA ASP A 90 -28.57 -26.18 -3.58
C ASP A 90 -27.64 -26.82 -2.52
N SER A 91 -26.49 -26.19 -2.30
CA SER A 91 -25.63 -26.52 -1.17
C SER A 91 -25.91 -25.52 -0.04
N GLY A 92 -26.18 -26.03 1.16
CA GLY A 92 -26.37 -25.18 2.35
C GLY A 92 -25.17 -24.27 2.63
N VAL A 93 -23.98 -24.70 2.20
CA VAL A 93 -22.72 -23.93 2.28
C VAL A 93 -22.82 -22.62 1.47
N ARG A 94 -23.39 -22.65 0.27
CA ARG A 94 -23.52 -21.46 -0.59
C ARG A 94 -24.46 -20.42 0.04
N HIS A 95 -25.57 -20.85 0.61
CA HIS A 95 -26.47 -19.95 1.34
C HIS A 95 -25.76 -19.30 2.53
N TRP A 96 -25.07 -20.10 3.35
CA TRP A 96 -24.34 -19.58 4.51
C TRP A 96 -23.28 -18.55 4.13
N LEU A 97 -22.51 -18.81 3.07
CA LEU A 97 -21.50 -17.87 2.56
C LEU A 97 -22.11 -16.56 2.05
N ILE A 98 -23.27 -16.60 1.36
CA ILE A 98 -23.98 -15.39 0.95
C ILE A 98 -24.38 -14.56 2.18
N TYR A 99 -24.98 -15.18 3.19
CA TYR A 99 -25.38 -14.48 4.41
C TYR A 99 -24.17 -13.86 5.14
N ILE A 100 -23.04 -14.57 5.22
CA ILE A 100 -21.81 -14.01 5.81
C ILE A 100 -21.33 -12.79 5.02
N THR A 101 -21.27 -12.87 3.70
CA THR A 101 -20.84 -11.71 2.89
C THR A 101 -21.77 -10.53 3.08
N LEU A 102 -23.08 -10.77 3.21
CA LEU A 102 -24.06 -9.73 3.45
C LEU A 102 -23.85 -9.05 4.80
N VAL A 103 -23.58 -9.83 5.86
CA VAL A 103 -23.23 -9.29 7.19
C VAL A 103 -21.95 -8.45 7.11
N VAL A 104 -20.89 -8.96 6.48
CA VAL A 104 -19.62 -8.23 6.35
C VAL A 104 -19.80 -6.90 5.60
N VAL A 105 -20.55 -6.90 4.50
CA VAL A 105 -20.83 -5.68 3.73
C VAL A 105 -21.61 -4.67 4.55
N ILE A 106 -22.63 -5.11 5.31
CA ILE A 106 -23.38 -4.23 6.22
C ILE A 106 -22.46 -3.62 7.29
N LEU A 107 -21.58 -4.42 7.90
CA LEU A 107 -20.62 -3.92 8.89
C LEU A 107 -19.67 -2.88 8.30
N ILE A 108 -19.21 -3.09 7.06
CA ILE A 108 -18.37 -2.11 6.34
C ILE A 108 -19.12 -0.80 6.09
N ILE A 109 -20.40 -0.86 5.71
CA ILE A 109 -21.24 0.33 5.53
C ILE A 109 -21.38 1.09 6.85
N ILE A 110 -21.70 0.39 7.95
CA ILE A 110 -21.84 0.99 9.28
C ILE A 110 -20.53 1.68 9.70
N TRP A 111 -19.39 0.98 9.55
CA TRP A 111 -18.07 1.54 9.82
C TRP A 111 -17.81 2.81 9.00
N GLN A 112 -18.11 2.78 7.69
CA GLN A 112 -17.89 3.93 6.82
C GLN A 112 -18.76 5.14 7.21
N LEU A 113 -20.02 4.91 7.61
CA LEU A 113 -20.90 5.97 8.11
C LEU A 113 -20.41 6.55 9.45
N ALA A 114 -19.88 5.70 10.34
CA ALA A 114 -19.28 6.15 11.59
C ALA A 114 -18.06 7.05 11.36
N VAL A 115 -17.17 6.67 10.44
CA VAL A 115 -16.01 7.49 10.04
C VAL A 115 -16.46 8.82 9.44
N LEU A 116 -17.47 8.82 8.56
CA LEU A 116 -18.01 10.04 7.97
C LEU A 116 -18.57 10.97 9.05
N PHE A 117 -19.32 10.43 10.01
CA PHE A 117 -19.87 11.20 11.12
C PHE A 117 -18.77 11.80 12.02
N PHE A 118 -17.75 11.01 12.35
CA PHE A 118 -16.59 11.49 13.12
C PHE A 118 -15.84 12.62 12.38
N SER A 119 -15.58 12.47 11.08
CA SER A 119 -14.94 13.51 10.26
C SER A 119 -15.77 14.78 10.17
N PHE A 120 -17.10 14.67 10.09
CA PHE A 120 -18.03 15.79 10.12
C PHE A 120 -17.94 16.57 11.43
N LEU A 121 -17.89 15.87 12.58
CA LEU A 121 -17.75 16.50 13.90
C LEU A 121 -16.40 17.20 14.09
N ASN A 122 -15.33 16.70 13.47
CA ASN A 122 -13.99 17.30 13.54
C ASN A 122 -13.79 18.49 12.59
N GLY A 123 -14.79 18.85 11.78
CA GLY A 123 -14.70 20.01 10.88
C GLY A 123 -13.74 19.82 9.69
N THR A 124 -13.34 18.58 9.37
CA THR A 124 -12.52 18.26 8.19
C THR A 124 -13.32 18.41 6.89
N LEU A 125 -12.65 18.72 5.78
CA LEU A 125 -13.30 19.00 4.49
C LEU A 125 -14.19 17.82 4.05
N ILE A 126 -15.49 18.10 3.94
CA ILE A 126 -16.55 17.11 3.64
C ILE A 126 -16.35 16.45 2.25
N LEU A 127 -15.64 17.11 1.33
CA LEU A 127 -15.58 16.68 -0.07
C LEU A 127 -14.86 15.33 -0.25
N GLN A 128 -13.63 15.16 0.25
CA GLN A 128 -12.86 13.93 0.04
C GLN A 128 -13.44 12.76 0.84
N PHE A 129 -13.79 12.98 2.11
CA PHE A 129 -14.46 11.97 2.94
C PHE A 129 -15.81 11.56 2.34
N GLY A 130 -16.55 12.50 1.75
CA GLY A 130 -17.78 12.25 1.00
C GLY A 130 -17.54 11.35 -0.21
N VAL A 131 -16.53 11.65 -1.04
CA VAL A 131 -16.17 10.84 -2.22
C VAL A 131 -15.74 9.43 -1.79
N HIS A 132 -14.91 9.28 -0.76
CA HIS A 132 -14.52 7.96 -0.25
C HIS A 132 -15.70 7.15 0.25
N THR A 133 -16.62 7.80 0.96
CA THR A 133 -17.83 7.16 1.44
C THR A 133 -18.70 6.71 0.28
N LEU A 134 -18.86 7.56 -0.73
CA LEU A 134 -19.60 7.24 -1.94
C LEU A 134 -19.00 6.04 -2.70
N ILE A 135 -17.67 5.99 -2.85
CA ILE A 135 -16.97 4.85 -3.46
C ILE A 135 -17.29 3.56 -2.71
N THR A 136 -17.13 3.54 -1.38
CA THR A 136 -17.43 2.35 -0.57
C THR A 136 -18.90 1.94 -0.73
N LEU A 137 -19.83 2.91 -0.69
CA LEU A 137 -21.26 2.65 -0.80
C LEU A 137 -21.66 2.10 -2.17
N ILE A 138 -21.07 2.62 -3.25
CA ILE A 138 -21.30 2.11 -4.61
C ILE A 138 -20.82 0.66 -4.70
N ILE A 139 -19.59 0.37 -4.25
CA ILE A 139 -19.03 -1.00 -4.30
C ILE A 139 -19.86 -1.95 -3.45
N ALA A 140 -20.20 -1.55 -2.21
CA ALA A 140 -21.04 -2.34 -1.31
C ALA A 140 -22.44 -2.57 -1.91
N GLY A 141 -23.06 -1.54 -2.49
CA GLY A 141 -24.36 -1.64 -3.15
C GLY A 141 -24.34 -2.58 -4.35
N LEU A 142 -23.28 -2.54 -5.18
CA LEU A 142 -23.10 -3.46 -6.30
C LEU A 142 -22.96 -4.91 -5.84
N ILE A 143 -22.25 -5.15 -4.73
CA ILE A 143 -22.09 -6.49 -4.15
C ILE A 143 -23.43 -6.98 -3.58
N LEU A 144 -24.14 -6.16 -2.81
CA LEU A 144 -25.46 -6.52 -2.30
C LEU A 144 -26.44 -6.79 -3.42
N TRP A 145 -26.43 -5.98 -4.47
CA TRP A 145 -27.24 -6.19 -5.66
C TRP A 145 -26.92 -7.53 -6.33
N TYR A 146 -25.64 -7.83 -6.53
CA TYR A 146 -25.18 -9.10 -7.07
C TYR A 146 -25.63 -10.30 -6.20
N GLN A 147 -25.45 -10.22 -4.87
CA GLN A 147 -25.88 -11.30 -3.97
C GLN A 147 -27.40 -11.46 -3.91
N TRP A 148 -28.16 -10.36 -3.92
CA TRP A 148 -29.62 -10.41 -3.90
C TRP A 148 -30.18 -11.04 -5.18
N TRP A 149 -29.60 -10.71 -6.34
CA TRP A 149 -29.93 -11.34 -7.60
C TRP A 149 -29.62 -12.85 -7.57
N HIS A 150 -28.49 -13.22 -6.98
CA HIS A 150 -28.06 -14.59 -6.80
C HIS A 150 -28.89 -15.37 -5.75
N LEU A 151 -29.57 -14.70 -4.81
CA LEU A 151 -30.60 -15.33 -3.96
C LEU A 151 -31.91 -15.53 -4.73
N LYS A 152 -32.34 -14.53 -5.50
CA LYS A 152 -33.60 -14.58 -6.26
C LYS A 152 -33.61 -15.60 -7.40
N PHE A 153 -32.51 -15.75 -8.13
CA PHE A 153 -32.47 -16.62 -9.31
C PHE A 153 -32.29 -18.11 -8.97
N PHE A 154 -31.79 -18.44 -7.79
CA PHE A 154 -31.49 -19.82 -7.40
C PHE A 154 -32.53 -20.45 -6.47
N ALA A 155 -33.57 -19.69 -6.08
CA ALA A 155 -34.77 -20.21 -5.44
C ALA A 155 -35.76 -20.86 -6.45
N GLY A 156 -35.40 -20.95 -7.74
CA GLY A 156 -36.23 -21.55 -8.80
C GLY A 156 -35.39 -22.22 -9.90
N GLU A 157 -36.06 -22.83 -10.88
CA GLU A 157 -35.41 -23.56 -11.99
C GLU A 157 -34.34 -22.71 -12.71
N PRO A 158 -33.23 -23.33 -13.18
CA PRO A 158 -32.10 -22.63 -13.80
C PRO A 158 -32.53 -21.97 -15.12
N LYS A 159 -33.02 -20.73 -15.04
CA LYS A 159 -33.31 -19.91 -16.22
C LYS A 159 -31.99 -19.48 -16.87
N LYS A 160 -31.92 -19.54 -18.20
CA LYS A 160 -30.78 -19.06 -18.98
C LYS A 160 -30.47 -17.60 -18.59
N LEU A 161 -29.21 -17.35 -18.24
CA LEU A 161 -28.69 -16.05 -17.82
C LEU A 161 -29.06 -14.97 -18.86
N GLY A 162 -29.86 -13.97 -18.47
CA GLY A 162 -30.26 -12.88 -19.36
C GLY A 162 -29.07 -12.01 -19.78
N VAL A 163 -29.15 -11.44 -20.98
CA VAL A 163 -28.08 -10.61 -21.58
C VAL A 163 -27.64 -9.47 -20.64
N GLY A 164 -28.59 -8.86 -19.89
CA GLY A 164 -28.30 -7.78 -18.95
C GLY A 164 -27.35 -8.17 -17.80
N PHE A 165 -27.38 -9.42 -17.33
CA PHE A 165 -26.48 -9.86 -16.26
C PHE A 165 -25.05 -10.06 -16.77
N LYS A 166 -24.89 -10.59 -17.99
CA LYS A 166 -23.56 -10.68 -18.63
C LYS A 166 -22.98 -9.29 -18.87
N VAL A 167 -23.79 -8.33 -19.30
CA VAL A 167 -23.36 -6.94 -19.48
C VAL A 167 -22.84 -6.38 -18.15
N PHE A 168 -23.58 -6.58 -17.05
CA PHE A 168 -23.13 -6.18 -15.72
C PHE A 168 -21.78 -6.79 -15.32
N GLU A 169 -21.61 -8.11 -15.45
CA GLU A 169 -20.34 -8.79 -15.14
C GLU A 169 -19.16 -8.24 -15.93
N TRP A 170 -19.33 -8.06 -17.24
CA TRP A 170 -18.28 -7.49 -18.10
C TRP A 170 -17.97 -6.03 -17.77
N THR A 171 -18.99 -5.23 -17.45
CA THR A 171 -18.77 -3.84 -17.01
C THR A 171 -18.02 -3.77 -15.69
N ALA A 172 -18.37 -4.60 -14.70
CA ALA A 172 -17.67 -4.64 -13.43
C ALA A 172 -16.21 -5.08 -13.60
N LEU A 173 -15.97 -6.11 -14.42
CA LEU A 173 -14.62 -6.56 -14.75
C LEU A 173 -13.80 -5.46 -15.44
N ALA A 174 -14.39 -4.77 -16.42
CA ALA A 174 -13.73 -3.67 -17.13
C ALA A 174 -13.35 -2.52 -16.18
N VAL A 175 -14.23 -2.15 -15.25
CA VAL A 175 -13.95 -1.12 -14.23
C VAL A 175 -12.81 -1.54 -13.32
N ILE A 176 -12.79 -2.79 -12.85
CA ILE A 176 -11.70 -3.30 -12.00
C ILE A 176 -10.36 -3.25 -12.74
N ILE A 177 -10.34 -3.73 -14.00
CA ILE A 177 -9.13 -3.69 -14.84
C ILE A 177 -8.68 -2.25 -15.08
N ALA A 178 -9.60 -1.32 -15.30
CA ALA A 178 -9.30 0.10 -15.47
C ALA A 178 -8.66 0.70 -14.20
N ILE A 179 -9.20 0.41 -13.01
CA ILE A 179 -8.62 0.86 -11.73
C ILE A 179 -7.21 0.30 -11.54
N ILE A 180 -7.02 -1.02 -11.75
CA ILE A 180 -5.70 -1.66 -11.63
C ILE A 180 -4.70 -1.05 -12.62
N SER A 181 -5.11 -0.86 -13.88
CA SER A 181 -4.26 -0.31 -14.93
C SER A 181 -3.89 1.15 -14.64
N TRP A 182 -4.86 1.95 -14.20
CA TRP A 182 -4.63 3.34 -13.81
C TRP A 182 -3.67 3.42 -12.63
N THR A 183 -3.89 2.63 -11.58
CA THR A 183 -2.97 2.54 -10.44
C THR A 183 -1.56 2.18 -10.89
N PHE A 184 -1.40 1.21 -11.79
CA PHE A 184 -0.09 0.82 -12.32
C PHE A 184 0.64 1.97 -13.01
N THR A 185 -0.08 2.85 -13.72
CA THR A 185 0.51 4.04 -14.36
C THR A 185 0.85 5.16 -13.37
N THR A 186 0.25 5.18 -12.18
CA THR A 186 0.50 6.21 -11.16
C THR A 186 1.65 5.86 -10.22
N ILE A 187 1.94 4.57 -10.03
CA ILE A 187 3.01 4.11 -9.14
C ILE A 187 4.32 4.05 -9.93
N ALA A 188 5.40 4.48 -9.29
CA ALA A 188 6.76 4.36 -9.81
C ALA A 188 7.12 2.91 -10.17
N SER A 189 7.89 2.74 -11.24
CA SER A 189 8.33 1.42 -11.70
C SER A 189 9.13 0.67 -10.62
N PRO A 190 9.22 -0.67 -10.65
CA PRO A 190 10.03 -1.42 -9.69
C PRO A 190 11.50 -0.97 -9.63
N ALA A 191 12.07 -0.54 -10.76
CA ALA A 191 13.42 0.01 -10.83
C ALA A 191 13.53 1.35 -10.10
N GLU A 192 12.53 2.23 -10.27
CA GLU A 192 12.47 3.51 -9.58
C GLU A 192 12.20 3.35 -8.08
N GLN A 193 11.30 2.44 -7.68
CA GLN A 193 11.08 2.10 -6.27
C GLN A 193 12.36 1.54 -5.61
N ARG A 194 13.12 0.72 -6.34
CA ARG A 194 14.44 0.27 -5.87
C ARG A 194 15.41 1.45 -5.70
N ALA A 195 15.47 2.36 -6.67
CA ALA A 195 16.31 3.56 -6.58
C ALA A 195 15.93 4.44 -5.38
N LYS A 196 14.62 4.68 -5.16
CA LYS A 196 14.11 5.40 -3.98
C LYS A 196 14.49 4.73 -2.67
N ASN A 197 14.37 3.40 -2.59
CA ASN A 197 14.76 2.66 -1.39
C ASN A 197 16.28 2.71 -1.15
N LEU A 198 17.09 2.64 -2.20
CA LEU A 198 18.54 2.80 -2.10
C LEU A 198 18.92 4.20 -1.61
N ASP A 199 18.31 5.25 -2.16
CA ASP A 199 18.52 6.63 -1.72
C ASP A 199 18.04 6.84 -0.28
N LYS A 200 16.91 6.26 0.12
CA LYS A 200 16.45 6.26 1.51
C LYS A 200 17.51 5.65 2.44
N THR A 201 18.08 4.50 2.07
CA THR A 201 19.18 3.88 2.83
C THR A 201 20.43 4.77 2.85
N ARG A 202 20.77 5.46 1.75
CA ARG A 202 21.89 6.43 1.74
C ARG A 202 21.63 7.57 2.71
N VAL A 203 20.44 8.16 2.71
CA VAL A 203 20.04 9.24 3.65
C VAL A 203 20.07 8.75 5.11
N GLU A 204 19.58 7.54 5.39
CA GLU A 204 19.65 6.92 6.71
C GLU A 204 21.11 6.76 7.17
N ARG A 205 22.00 6.26 6.30
CA ARG A 205 23.43 6.12 6.61
C ARG A 205 24.14 7.44 6.82
N LEU A 206 23.86 8.45 6.00
CA LEU A 206 24.36 9.81 6.19
C LEU A 206 23.90 10.39 7.53
N THR A 207 22.66 10.08 7.95
CA THR A 207 22.14 10.47 9.26
C THR A 207 22.90 9.77 10.38
N TYR A 208 23.20 8.48 10.25
CA TYR A 208 24.04 7.75 11.22
C TYR A 208 25.45 8.34 11.31
N ILE A 209 26.08 8.67 10.18
CA ILE A 209 27.41 9.29 10.17
C ILE A 209 27.37 10.64 10.87
N ARG A 210 26.37 11.47 10.57
CA ARG A 210 26.19 12.76 11.25
C ARG A 210 26.06 12.58 12.77
N ASP A 211 25.23 11.64 13.21
CA ASP A 211 25.04 11.34 14.64
C ASP A 211 26.30 10.82 15.31
N ALA A 212 27.08 10.01 14.57
CA ALA A 212 28.38 9.53 15.00
C ALA A 212 29.39 10.68 15.11
N VAL A 213 29.46 11.59 14.13
CA VAL A 213 30.33 12.77 14.17
C VAL A 213 29.95 13.71 15.31
N GLN A 214 28.65 13.92 15.55
CA GLN A 214 28.16 14.71 16.67
C GLN A 214 28.53 14.06 18.02
N SER A 215 28.37 12.74 18.15
CA SER A 215 28.73 12.00 19.37
C SER A 215 30.24 11.99 19.61
N PHE A 216 31.04 11.89 18.55
CA PHE A 216 32.50 11.98 18.61
C PHE A 216 32.95 13.37 19.06
N TYR A 217 32.37 14.43 18.48
CA TYR A 217 32.68 15.80 18.85
C TYR A 217 32.28 16.09 20.30
N GLY A 218 31.06 15.69 20.67
CA GLY A 218 30.47 15.95 21.98
C GLY A 218 29.16 16.72 21.93
N PHE A 219 28.25 16.46 22.88
CA PHE A 219 27.03 17.27 23.06
C PHE A 219 27.23 18.43 24.06
N ASP A 220 28.31 18.38 24.85
CA ASP A 220 28.67 19.42 25.80
C ASP A 220 30.20 19.67 25.77
N LYS A 221 30.70 20.68 26.49
CA LYS A 221 32.13 21.00 26.57
C LYS A 221 32.98 19.98 27.35
N ILE A 222 32.35 19.01 28.01
CA ILE A 222 32.98 18.03 28.92
C ILE A 222 32.94 16.62 28.33
N SER A 223 31.93 16.30 27.53
CA SER A 223 31.76 15.00 26.87
C SER A 223 32.17 15.07 25.40
N GLY A 224 33.18 14.30 24.98
CA GLY A 224 33.61 14.18 23.57
C GLY A 224 35.08 14.55 23.34
N HIS A 225 35.52 14.56 22.08
CA HIS A 225 36.88 14.94 21.70
C HIS A 225 37.07 16.43 21.44
N LEU A 226 35.98 17.21 21.38
CA LEU A 226 35.96 18.66 21.10
C LEU A 226 36.68 19.04 19.79
N ARG A 227 36.77 18.08 18.87
CA ARG A 227 37.31 18.22 17.52
C ARG A 227 36.55 17.30 16.58
N LEU A 228 36.58 17.63 15.29
CA LEU A 228 36.06 16.75 14.26
C LEU A 228 37.01 15.55 14.04
N PRO A 229 36.47 14.38 13.64
CA PRO A 229 37.31 13.25 13.25
C PRO A 229 38.07 13.59 11.97
N GLN A 230 39.32 13.12 11.85
CA GLN A 230 40.14 13.34 10.65
C GLN A 230 39.66 12.48 9.47
N SER A 231 39.07 11.32 9.78
CA SER A 231 38.49 10.40 8.79
C SER A 231 37.33 9.63 9.40
N LEU A 232 36.45 9.09 8.56
CA LEU A 232 35.34 8.25 9.02
C LEU A 232 35.83 6.94 9.68
N ALA A 233 37.02 6.45 9.35
CA ALA A 233 37.63 5.30 10.01
C ALA A 233 38.00 5.55 11.49
N GLU A 234 38.11 6.81 11.89
CA GLU A 234 38.32 7.18 13.29
C GLU A 234 37.06 6.94 14.12
N LEU A 235 35.87 7.17 13.53
CA LEU A 235 34.59 6.94 14.19
C LEU A 235 34.35 5.45 14.50
N GLU A 236 34.79 4.55 13.62
CA GLU A 236 34.64 3.10 13.79
C GLU A 236 35.47 2.56 14.97
N LYS A 237 36.60 3.20 15.27
CA LYS A 237 37.51 2.79 16.34
C LYS A 237 37.14 3.38 17.70
N ASP A 238 36.21 4.33 17.74
CA ASP A 238 35.85 5.03 18.95
C ASP A 238 34.78 4.27 19.74
N ALA A 239 35.13 3.85 20.96
CA ALA A 239 34.21 3.10 21.82
C ALA A 239 32.95 3.89 22.27
N ARG A 240 32.93 5.21 22.10
CA ARG A 240 31.80 6.09 22.44
C ARG A 240 30.81 6.27 21.29
N VAL A 241 31.19 5.84 20.08
CA VAL A 241 30.42 6.04 18.86
C VAL A 241 29.78 4.71 18.47
N TYR A 242 28.46 4.72 18.31
CA TYR A 242 27.75 3.60 17.70
C TYR A 242 27.55 3.84 16.21
N LEU A 243 28.07 2.94 15.40
CA LEU A 243 27.83 2.89 13.96
C LEU A 243 27.42 1.46 13.56
N PRO A 244 26.35 1.29 12.77
CA PRO A 244 26.07 0.02 12.12
C PRO A 244 27.26 -0.39 11.24
N GLY A 245 27.57 -1.69 11.16
CA GLY A 245 28.78 -2.17 10.48
C GLY A 245 28.91 -1.82 9.00
N ASP A 246 27.79 -1.55 8.32
CA ASP A 246 27.74 -1.09 6.93
C ASP A 246 27.34 0.39 6.79
N GLY A 247 27.30 1.13 7.90
CA GLY A 247 26.82 2.51 7.98
C GLY A 247 27.73 3.54 7.32
N LEU A 248 29.00 3.21 7.07
CA LEU A 248 29.99 4.12 6.49
C LEU A 248 30.13 4.02 4.97
N VAL A 249 29.51 3.03 4.33
CA VAL A 249 29.69 2.73 2.91
C VAL A 249 28.41 2.93 2.12
N ASP A 250 28.53 3.20 0.83
CA ASP A 250 27.39 3.23 -0.09
C ASP A 250 26.82 1.81 -0.25
N PRO A 251 25.48 1.63 -0.23
CA PRO A 251 24.87 0.30 -0.33
C PRO A 251 25.12 -0.38 -1.68
N VAL A 252 25.36 0.38 -2.75
CA VAL A 252 25.60 -0.09 -4.12
C VAL A 252 27.10 -0.22 -4.40
N THR A 253 27.86 0.86 -4.28
CA THR A 253 29.29 0.86 -4.68
C THR A 253 30.19 0.21 -3.63
N LYS A 254 29.72 0.10 -2.37
CA LYS A 254 30.51 -0.34 -1.20
C LYS A 254 31.70 0.56 -0.88
N GLU A 255 31.83 1.70 -1.56
CA GLU A 255 32.84 2.70 -1.26
C GLU A 255 32.41 3.51 -0.03
N GLN A 256 33.38 3.97 0.75
CA GLN A 256 33.13 4.82 1.90
C GLN A 256 32.57 6.18 1.45
N PHE A 257 31.59 6.73 2.18
CA PHE A 257 31.06 8.06 1.88
C PHE A 257 32.16 9.12 1.96
N ALA A 258 32.11 10.10 1.06
CA ALA A 258 33.09 11.18 1.05
C ALA A 258 32.84 12.12 2.24
N TYR A 259 33.88 12.34 3.03
CA TYR A 259 33.87 13.20 4.21
C TYR A 259 35.04 14.18 4.15
N ARG A 260 34.77 15.46 4.41
CA ARG A 260 35.77 16.52 4.40
C ARG A 260 35.53 17.51 5.53
N VAL A 261 36.57 17.78 6.33
CA VAL A 261 36.53 18.86 7.32
C VAL A 261 36.73 20.21 6.62
N ILE A 262 35.83 21.15 6.85
CA ILE A 262 35.92 22.52 6.33
C ILE A 262 36.58 23.42 7.37
N ASN A 263 36.00 23.45 8.58
CA ASN A 263 36.41 24.30 9.69
C ASN A 263 36.41 23.50 11.01
N LYS A 264 36.67 24.15 12.15
CA LYS A 264 36.71 23.50 13.48
C LYS A 264 35.41 22.80 13.89
N THR A 265 34.27 23.25 13.38
CA THR A 265 32.93 22.73 13.73
C THR A 265 32.08 22.41 12.50
N THR A 266 32.64 22.53 11.31
CA THR A 266 31.91 22.34 10.05
C THR A 266 32.61 21.29 9.20
N TYR A 267 31.82 20.37 8.67
CA TYR A 267 32.28 19.30 7.78
C TYR A 267 31.28 19.11 6.64
N GLU A 268 31.70 18.36 5.65
CA GLU A 268 30.91 18.03 4.47
C GLU A 268 30.78 16.53 4.34
N LEU A 269 29.57 16.06 4.01
CA LEU A 269 29.30 14.68 3.63
C LEU A 269 28.72 14.64 2.22
N CYS A 270 29.23 13.76 1.37
CA CYS A 270 28.71 13.59 0.02
C CYS A 270 28.26 12.16 -0.27
N ALA A 271 27.19 12.06 -1.07
CA ALA A 271 26.70 10.82 -1.63
C ALA A 271 26.19 11.05 -3.07
N ALA A 272 26.10 9.97 -3.85
CA ALA A 272 25.47 9.98 -5.16
C ALA A 272 24.04 9.45 -5.04
N PHE A 273 23.07 10.20 -5.56
CA PHE A 273 21.65 9.85 -5.51
C PHE A 273 21.10 9.60 -6.91
N ASP A 274 20.22 8.61 -7.00
CA ASP A 274 19.60 8.21 -8.27
C ASP A 274 18.23 8.86 -8.48
N THR A 275 17.64 9.41 -7.41
CA THR A 275 16.32 10.02 -7.38
C THR A 275 16.35 11.38 -6.71
N GLU A 276 15.25 12.13 -6.88
CA GLU A 276 15.07 13.43 -6.27
C GLU A 276 14.31 13.33 -4.95
N PHE A 277 14.84 13.96 -3.92
CA PHE A 277 14.22 14.08 -2.60
C PHE A 277 14.16 15.56 -2.21
N LYS A 278 12.94 16.12 -2.22
CA LYS A 278 12.67 17.53 -1.96
C LYS A 278 11.63 17.68 -0.86
N GLU A 279 11.58 18.88 -0.28
CA GLU A 279 10.48 19.29 0.56
C GLU A 279 9.16 19.21 -0.23
N ALA A 280 8.16 18.52 0.33
CA ALA A 280 6.83 18.52 -0.22
C ALA A 280 6.32 19.97 -0.25
N SER A 281 5.93 20.46 -1.43
CA SER A 281 5.36 21.80 -1.57
C SER A 281 4.23 21.98 -0.56
N THR A 282 4.12 23.14 0.08
CA THR A 282 3.18 23.46 1.17
C THR A 282 1.69 23.22 0.85
N ASN A 283 1.37 22.93 -0.42
CA ASN A 283 0.03 22.58 -0.92
C ASN A 283 -0.21 21.06 -1.12
N ALA A 284 0.82 20.23 -0.90
CA ALA A 284 0.74 18.78 -0.92
C ALA A 284 1.17 18.29 0.46
N VAL A 285 0.21 17.88 1.29
CA VAL A 285 0.52 17.32 2.61
C VAL A 285 1.34 16.06 2.41
N PRO A 286 2.54 15.96 3.03
CA PRO A 286 3.34 14.76 2.94
C PRO A 286 2.56 13.57 3.49
N ALA A 287 2.53 12.47 2.72
CA ALA A 287 2.14 11.16 3.22
C ALA A 287 2.93 10.91 4.51
N PRO A 288 2.36 10.44 5.62
CA PRO A 288 3.12 10.32 6.86
C PRO A 288 4.14 9.18 6.90
N GLU A 289 4.21 8.33 5.86
CA GLU A 289 5.44 7.56 5.56
C GLU A 289 6.64 8.46 5.20
N SER A 290 6.37 9.76 5.02
CA SER A 290 7.26 10.78 4.47
C SER A 290 7.14 12.13 5.18
N VAL A 291 6.73 12.21 6.46
CA VAL A 291 7.30 13.31 7.26
C VAL A 291 8.70 12.83 7.58
N PRO A 292 9.73 13.23 6.80
CA PRO A 292 11.06 12.80 7.12
C PRO A 292 11.32 13.38 8.51
N ASP A 293 11.89 12.56 9.39
CA ASP A 293 12.46 13.04 10.64
C ASP A 293 13.18 14.37 10.33
N SER A 294 13.09 15.38 11.20
CA SER A 294 13.81 16.64 10.99
C SER A 294 15.30 16.38 10.69
N ARG A 295 15.82 15.26 11.20
CA ARG A 295 17.14 14.69 10.92
C ARG A 295 17.37 14.24 9.47
N MET A 296 16.35 13.79 8.74
CA MET A 296 16.42 13.39 7.33
C MET A 296 16.18 14.55 6.37
N LYS A 297 15.38 15.55 6.77
CA LYS A 297 15.07 16.74 5.93
C LYS A 297 16.31 17.53 5.51
N MET A 298 17.37 17.51 6.30
CA MET A 298 18.64 18.17 5.97
C MET A 298 19.37 17.55 4.77
N PHE A 299 18.96 16.36 4.33
CA PHE A 299 19.54 15.66 3.20
C PHE A 299 18.69 15.77 1.93
N TYR A 300 17.92 16.85 1.73
CA TYR A 300 17.23 17.06 0.45
C TYR A 300 18.22 17.16 -0.73
N HIS A 301 18.01 16.36 -1.76
CA HIS A 301 18.92 16.20 -2.89
C HIS A 301 18.21 16.11 -4.23
N GLY A 302 18.92 16.54 -5.28
CA GLY A 302 18.59 16.19 -6.65
C GLY A 302 19.33 14.93 -7.09
N ILE A 303 19.13 14.54 -8.36
CA ILE A 303 19.86 13.42 -8.98
C ILE A 303 21.34 13.80 -9.14
N GLY A 304 22.22 12.83 -8.86
CA GLY A 304 23.67 12.95 -8.98
C GLY A 304 24.39 13.10 -7.65
N THR A 305 25.67 13.47 -7.71
CA THR A 305 26.50 13.66 -6.51
C THR A 305 26.12 14.96 -5.80
N LYS A 306 25.72 14.84 -4.54
CA LYS A 306 25.46 15.98 -3.66
C LYS A 306 26.25 15.90 -2.38
N CYS A 307 26.74 17.07 -1.97
CA CYS A 307 27.48 17.30 -0.75
C CYS A 307 26.66 18.20 0.18
N PHE A 308 26.63 17.86 1.46
CA PHE A 308 25.89 18.55 2.50
C PHE A 308 26.87 19.12 3.52
N GLU A 309 26.80 20.43 3.72
CA GLU A 309 27.55 21.12 4.77
C GLU A 309 26.81 20.97 6.10
N LEU A 310 27.47 20.35 7.07
CA LEU A 310 26.93 20.00 8.38
C LEU A 310 27.78 20.62 9.48
N LYS A 311 27.12 21.02 10.56
CA LYS A 311 27.74 21.66 11.71
C LYS A 311 27.51 20.85 12.98
N VAL A 312 28.56 20.67 13.77
CA VAL A 312 28.47 20.12 15.13
C VAL A 312 28.33 21.23 16.17
N GLY A 313 27.63 20.92 17.26
CA GLY A 313 27.47 21.80 18.41
C GLY A 313 26.06 22.34 18.56
#